data_AF-A0A2M7W358-F1
#
_entry.id   AF-A0A2M7W358-F1
#
_cell.length_a   1.000
_cell.length_b   1.000
_cell.length_c   1.000
_cell.angle_alpha   90.00
_cell.angle_beta   90.00
_cell.angle_gamma   90.00
#
_symmetry.space_group_name_H-M   'P 1'
#
loop_
_entity.id
_entity.type
_entity.pdbx_description
1 polymer ?
#
loop_
_entity_poly.entity_id
_entity_poly.type
_entity_poly.pdbx_seq_one_letter_code
_entity_poly.pdbx_strand_id
1 'polypeptide(L)'
;MSEFLKRYIETSLFAATVLLFAKLVGVWIGLSITKVTFSLVTVPEIFTYVSVASLDQVRQVSTIADGVFVATLVVVGTLVLIKTILFNDLTRHPRVLVKVIHYNLTGWLEDGQSMYPRLFAWGTFFWLACILVVRDYMVAKIPLALPITLGLFTVIYSYQVFNFLETHISDMISYLYGTKRKTT
;
A
#
# COMPACT_ATOMS: atom_id res chain seq x y z
N MET A 1 -6.05 -11.92 -23.34
CA MET A 1 -6.29 -11.19 -22.07
C MET A 1 -5.93 -9.73 -22.31
N SER A 2 -6.73 -8.76 -21.90
CA SER A 2 -6.41 -7.34 -22.14
C SER A 2 -5.12 -6.95 -21.40
N GLU A 3 -4.31 -6.08 -22.02
CA GLU A 3 -3.02 -5.66 -21.45
C GLU A 3 -3.19 -4.97 -20.10
N PHE A 4 -4.29 -4.23 -19.93
CA PHE A 4 -4.71 -3.64 -18.66
C PHE A 4 -4.90 -4.68 -17.56
N LEU A 5 -5.65 -5.77 -17.84
CA LEU A 5 -5.93 -6.79 -16.84
C LEU A 5 -4.66 -7.56 -16.46
N LYS A 6 -3.77 -7.80 -17.42
CA LYS A 6 -2.48 -8.45 -17.15
C LYS A 6 -1.64 -7.61 -16.17
N ARG A 7 -1.48 -6.31 -16.45
CA ARG A 7 -0.74 -5.37 -15.59
C ARG A 7 -1.39 -5.20 -14.21
N TYR A 8 -2.72 -5.21 -14.14
CA TYR A 8 -3.46 -5.17 -12.88
C TYR A 8 -3.16 -6.40 -12.01
N ILE A 9 -3.19 -7.61 -12.58
CA ILE A 9 -2.89 -8.85 -11.87
C ILE A 9 -1.43 -8.88 -11.41
N GLU A 10 -0.48 -8.49 -12.26
CA GLU A 10 0.93 -8.42 -11.87
C GLU A 10 1.15 -7.46 -10.70
N THR A 11 0.51 -6.30 -10.76
CA THR A 11 0.65 -5.28 -9.70
C THR A 11 -0.06 -5.70 -8.41
N SER A 12 -1.21 -6.38 -8.51
CA SER A 12 -1.93 -6.86 -7.34
C SER A 12 -1.19 -8.01 -6.65
N LEU A 13 -0.54 -8.89 -7.42
CA LEU A 13 0.28 -9.97 -6.90
C LEU A 13 1.54 -9.42 -6.21
N PHE A 14 2.15 -8.38 -6.77
CA PHE A 14 3.23 -7.65 -6.11
C PHE A 14 2.77 -7.02 -4.78
N ALA A 15 1.65 -6.28 -4.78
CA ALA A 15 1.10 -5.69 -3.57
C ALA A 15 0.80 -6.73 -2.49
N ALA A 16 0.15 -7.85 -2.87
CA ALA A 16 -0.12 -8.96 -1.96
C ALA A 16 1.17 -9.55 -1.36
N THR A 17 2.21 -9.74 -2.19
CA THR A 17 3.50 -10.26 -1.73
C THR A 17 4.15 -9.31 -0.72
N VAL A 18 4.13 -8.01 -0.98
CA VAL A 18 4.64 -6.99 -0.06
C VAL A 18 3.89 -7.02 1.28
N LEU A 19 2.55 -7.16 1.27
CA LEU A 19 1.74 -7.23 2.48
C LEU A 19 2.08 -8.47 3.34
N LEU A 20 2.17 -9.63 2.69
CA LEU A 20 2.54 -10.88 3.37
C LEU A 20 3.94 -10.77 3.97
N PHE A 21 4.89 -10.24 3.19
CA PHE A 21 6.26 -10.08 3.64
C PHE A 21 6.36 -9.10 4.82
N ALA A 22 5.65 -7.97 4.76
CA ALA A 22 5.62 -6.98 5.84
C ALA A 22 5.12 -7.59 7.15
N LYS A 23 4.07 -8.42 7.09
CA LYS A 23 3.53 -9.09 8.27
C LYS A 23 4.48 -10.16 8.81
N LEU A 24 5.14 -10.93 7.95
CA LEU A 24 6.15 -11.92 8.36
C LEU A 24 7.36 -11.26 9.04
N VAL A 25 7.89 -10.20 8.44
CA VAL A 25 8.98 -9.40 9.01
C VAL A 25 8.54 -8.79 10.35
N GLY A 26 7.33 -8.27 10.43
CA GLY A 26 6.76 -7.75 11.67
C GLY A 26 6.69 -8.79 12.80
N VAL A 27 6.26 -10.02 12.49
CA VAL A 27 6.25 -11.13 13.46
C VAL A 27 7.68 -11.49 13.88
N TRP A 28 8.62 -11.58 12.94
CA TRP A 28 10.01 -11.90 13.24
C TRP A 28 10.68 -10.84 14.15
N ILE A 29 10.45 -9.55 13.86
CA ILE A 29 10.89 -8.44 14.72
C ILE A 29 10.22 -8.53 16.10
N GLY A 30 8.91 -8.76 16.13
CA GLY A 30 8.16 -8.90 17.38
C GLY A 30 8.71 -10.01 18.27
N LEU A 31 9.02 -11.18 17.70
CA LEU A 31 9.62 -12.31 18.41
C LEU A 31 11.03 -11.97 18.92
N SER A 32 11.82 -11.28 18.11
CA SER A 32 13.19 -10.88 18.47
C SER A 32 13.22 -9.90 19.65
N ILE A 33 12.27 -8.95 19.69
CA ILE A 33 12.18 -7.93 20.75
C ILE A 33 11.63 -8.55 22.04
N THR A 34 10.54 -9.31 21.94
CA THR A 34 9.84 -9.87 23.10
C THR A 34 10.54 -11.08 23.72
N LYS A 35 11.57 -11.63 23.05
CA LYS A 35 12.33 -12.82 23.46
C LYS A 35 11.42 -13.97 23.87
N VAL A 36 10.28 -14.12 23.19
CA VAL A 36 9.33 -15.19 23.47
C VAL A 36 9.97 -16.52 23.08
N THR A 37 10.29 -17.32 24.09
CA THR A 37 10.73 -18.70 23.89
C THR A 37 9.49 -19.56 23.67
N PHE A 38 9.34 -20.09 22.46
CA PHE A 38 8.35 -21.11 22.18
C PHE A 38 8.72 -22.38 22.93
N SER A 39 7.93 -22.79 23.91
CA SER A 39 8.04 -24.12 24.51
C SER A 39 7.15 -25.07 23.71
N LEU A 40 7.77 -26.08 23.09
CA LEU A 40 7.05 -27.21 22.53
C LEU A 40 6.59 -28.07 23.70
N VAL A 41 5.29 -28.04 23.99
CA VAL A 41 4.70 -28.96 24.97
C VAL A 41 4.19 -30.16 24.19
N THR A 42 4.87 -31.29 24.36
CA THR A 42 4.47 -32.56 23.78
C THR A 42 3.47 -33.20 24.73
N VAL A 43 2.19 -33.26 24.35
CA VAL A 43 1.21 -34.09 25.05
C VAL A 43 1.24 -35.49 24.43
N PRO A 44 1.25 -36.58 25.24
CA PRO A 44 1.68 -37.89 24.77
C PRO A 44 0.81 -38.57 23.71
N GLU A 45 -0.37 -38.05 23.36
CA GLU A 45 -1.31 -38.84 22.56
C GLU A 45 -1.75 -38.27 21.22
N ILE A 46 -1.78 -36.95 20.93
CA ILE A 46 -2.39 -36.53 19.64
C ILE A 46 -1.73 -35.31 18.95
N PHE A 47 -1.20 -34.29 19.64
CA PHE A 47 -0.55 -33.15 18.95
C PHE A 47 0.53 -32.46 19.80
N THR A 48 1.67 -32.14 19.18
CA THR A 48 2.62 -31.15 19.70
C THR A 48 2.03 -29.77 19.45
N TYR A 49 1.61 -29.07 20.50
CA TYR A 49 1.23 -27.66 20.36
C TYR A 49 2.35 -26.77 20.87
N VAL A 50 2.54 -25.67 20.16
CA VAL A 50 3.43 -24.59 20.59
C VAL A 50 2.68 -23.81 21.66
N SER A 51 3.05 -23.99 22.93
CA SER A 51 2.52 -23.13 23.99
C SER A 51 3.38 -21.88 24.08
N VAL A 52 2.71 -20.73 24.11
CA VAL A 52 3.35 -19.46 24.45
C VAL A 52 3.09 -19.21 25.93
N ALA A 53 4.14 -18.83 26.67
CA ALA A 53 4.13 -18.75 28.13
C ALA A 53 3.10 -17.74 28.70
N SER A 54 2.62 -16.78 27.90
CA SER A 54 1.54 -15.87 28.30
C SER A 54 0.79 -15.28 27.10
N LEU A 55 -0.52 -15.08 27.27
CA LEU A 55 -1.41 -14.46 26.28
C LEU A 55 -1.01 -13.01 25.98
N ASP A 56 -0.42 -12.33 26.97
CA ASP A 56 0.10 -10.96 26.84
C ASP A 56 1.30 -10.86 25.91
N GLN A 57 2.21 -11.84 25.94
CA GLN A 57 3.35 -11.90 25.02
C GLN A 57 2.91 -12.07 23.56
N VAL A 58 1.90 -12.92 23.31
CA VAL A 58 1.32 -13.08 21.97
C VAL A 58 0.70 -11.77 21.48
N ARG A 59 0.01 -11.05 22.36
CA ARG A 59 -0.60 -9.75 22.04
C ARG A 59 0.45 -8.68 21.71
N GLN A 60 1.56 -8.66 22.44
CA GLN A 60 2.67 -7.74 22.16
C GLN A 60 3.32 -8.03 20.80
N VAL A 61 3.60 -9.29 20.48
CA VAL A 61 4.14 -9.68 19.16
C VAL A 61 3.16 -9.30 18.04
N SER A 62 1.86 -9.55 18.20
CA SER A 62 0.84 -9.15 17.22
C SER A 62 0.83 -7.63 17.02
N THR A 63 0.88 -6.86 18.10
CA THR A 63 0.87 -5.39 18.03
C THR A 63 2.09 -4.85 17.28
N ILE A 64 3.28 -5.40 17.54
CA ILE A 64 4.51 -5.02 16.81
C ILE A 64 4.38 -5.41 15.33
N ALA A 65 3.88 -6.61 15.04
CA ALA A 65 3.72 -7.07 13.68
C ALA A 65 2.74 -6.21 12.87
N ASP A 66 1.60 -5.88 13.46
CA ASP A 66 0.59 -5.03 12.83
C ASP A 66 1.09 -3.57 12.72
N GLY A 67 1.92 -3.10 13.65
CA GLY A 67 2.60 -1.81 13.54
C GLY A 67 3.57 -1.73 12.36
N VAL A 68 4.43 -2.75 12.18
CA VAL A 68 5.35 -2.85 11.03
C VAL A 68 4.57 -2.97 9.73
N PHE A 69 3.47 -3.73 9.73
CA PHE A 69 2.58 -3.85 8.59
C PHE A 69 1.98 -2.49 8.16
N VAL A 70 1.42 -1.73 9.11
CA VAL A 70 0.88 -0.39 8.83
C VAL A 70 1.98 0.56 8.35
N ALA A 71 3.15 0.57 9.00
CA ALA A 71 4.26 1.42 8.60
C ALA A 71 4.72 1.12 7.16
N THR A 72 4.85 -0.17 6.81
CA THR A 72 5.24 -0.58 5.46
C THR A 72 4.21 -0.14 4.43
N LEU A 73 2.92 -0.28 4.74
CA LEU A 73 1.84 0.17 3.89
C LEU A 73 1.87 1.67 3.63
N VAL A 74 2.06 2.46 4.67
CA VAL A 74 2.16 3.93 4.54
C VAL A 74 3.36 4.29 3.68
N VAL A 75 4.54 3.71 3.93
CA VAL A 75 5.75 3.99 3.14
C VAL A 75 5.55 3.66 1.66
N VAL A 76 5.07 2.46 1.35
CA VAL A 76 4.87 2.05 -0.05
C VAL A 76 3.76 2.86 -0.72
N GLY A 77 2.68 3.16 0.01
CA GLY A 77 1.61 4.02 -0.49
C GLY A 77 2.07 5.43 -0.80
N THR A 78 2.88 6.03 0.07
CA THR A 78 3.46 7.35 -0.15
C THR A 78 4.37 7.34 -1.37
N LEU A 79 5.18 6.30 -1.58
CA LEU A 79 6.02 6.18 -2.78
C LEU A 79 5.17 6.11 -4.06
N VAL A 80 4.07 5.34 -4.04
CA VAL A 80 3.13 5.27 -5.17
C VAL A 80 2.49 6.64 -5.43
N LEU A 81 2.07 7.37 -4.39
CA LEU A 81 1.50 8.71 -4.54
C LEU A 81 2.50 9.74 -5.08
N ILE A 82 3.75 9.73 -4.58
CA ILE A 82 4.80 10.64 -5.06
C ILE A 82 5.06 10.41 -6.55
N LYS A 83 5.19 9.15 -6.97
CA LYS A 83 5.32 8.81 -8.39
C LYS A 83 4.13 9.36 -9.18
N THR A 84 2.93 9.28 -8.60
CA THR A 84 1.72 9.75 -9.27
C THR A 84 1.67 11.25 -9.46
N ILE A 85 1.96 11.99 -8.40
CA ILE A 85 2.00 13.46 -8.44
C ILE A 85 3.07 13.93 -9.41
N LEU A 86 4.26 13.33 -9.36
CA LEU A 86 5.38 13.72 -10.19
C LEU A 86 5.11 13.47 -11.68
N PHE A 87 4.42 12.38 -12.03
CA PHE A 87 3.97 12.12 -13.40
C PHE A 87 2.93 13.14 -13.88
N ASN A 88 1.94 13.48 -13.03
CA ASN A 88 0.93 14.49 -13.38
C ASN A 88 1.55 15.88 -13.61
N ASP A 89 2.52 16.25 -12.77
CA ASP A 89 3.24 17.52 -12.87
C ASP A 89 4.12 17.57 -14.12
N LEU A 90 4.68 16.43 -14.55
CA LEU A 90 5.46 16.36 -15.79
C LEU A 90 4.62 16.63 -17.03
N THR A 91 3.37 16.15 -17.07
CA THR A 91 2.45 16.46 -18.18
C THR A 91 1.99 17.92 -18.20
N ARG A 92 1.94 18.59 -17.04
CA ARG A 92 1.44 19.96 -16.92
C ARG A 92 2.53 21.04 -16.97
N HIS A 93 3.75 20.72 -16.53
CA HIS A 93 4.82 21.69 -16.35
C HIS A 93 6.16 21.19 -16.93
N PRO A 94 6.57 21.66 -18.13
CA PRO A 94 7.81 21.21 -18.77
C PRO A 94 9.08 21.56 -17.97
N ARG A 95 9.01 22.53 -17.05
CA ARG A 95 10.13 22.84 -16.13
C ARG A 95 10.44 21.71 -15.14
N VAL A 96 9.45 20.89 -14.81
CA VAL A 96 9.62 19.70 -13.94
C VAL A 96 10.36 18.61 -14.70
N LEU A 97 10.10 18.46 -16.01
CA LEU A 97 10.81 17.50 -16.88
C LEU A 97 12.32 17.73 -16.89
N VAL A 98 12.74 18.99 -17.03
CA VAL A 98 14.17 19.34 -17.01
C VAL A 98 14.82 18.96 -15.66
N LYS A 99 14.12 19.15 -14.54
CA LYS A 99 14.62 18.75 -13.22
C LYS A 99 14.70 17.23 -13.07
N VAL A 100 13.69 16.50 -13.52
CA VAL A 100 13.66 15.02 -13.44
C VAL A 100 14.77 14.41 -14.29
N ILE A 101 15.02 14.96 -15.48
CA ILE A 101 16.16 14.56 -16.32
C ILE A 101 17.49 14.92 -15.64
N HIS A 102 17.61 16.10 -15.03
CA HIS A 102 18.83 16.52 -14.33
C HIS A 102 19.19 15.61 -13.16
N TYR A 103 18.20 15.11 -12.42
CA TYR A 103 18.40 14.15 -11.32
C TYR A 103 18.48 12.68 -11.78
N ASN A 104 18.46 12.41 -13.10
CA ASN A 104 18.43 11.06 -13.67
C ASN A 104 17.30 10.18 -13.10
N LEU A 105 16.16 10.79 -12.77
CA LEU A 105 14.98 10.12 -12.25
C LEU A 105 14.07 9.56 -13.36
N THR A 106 14.52 9.60 -14.62
CA THR A 106 13.78 9.12 -15.79
C THR A 106 13.48 7.63 -15.69
N GLY A 107 14.43 6.81 -15.21
CA GLY A 107 14.21 5.37 -14.98
C GLY A 107 13.31 5.04 -13.78
N TRP A 108 13.05 6.02 -12.90
CA TRP A 108 12.13 5.85 -11.77
C TRP A 108 10.67 6.16 -12.15
N LEU A 109 10.50 6.93 -13.22
CA LEU A 109 9.23 7.19 -13.86
C LEU A 109 8.81 6.01 -14.72
N GLU A 110 7.61 5.48 -14.46
CA GLU A 110 7.05 4.41 -15.26
C GLU A 110 6.26 4.94 -16.45
N ASP A 111 6.09 4.08 -17.46
CA ASP A 111 5.20 4.33 -18.58
C ASP A 111 3.78 4.65 -18.06
N GLY A 112 3.20 5.77 -18.50
CA GLY A 112 1.88 6.23 -18.05
C GLY A 112 0.75 5.19 -18.21
N GLN A 113 0.94 4.20 -19.10
CA GLN A 113 0.00 3.08 -19.33
C GLN A 113 -0.12 2.11 -18.14
N SER A 114 0.91 1.94 -17.29
CA SER A 114 0.86 1.06 -16.11
C SER A 114 0.36 1.73 -14.83
N MET A 115 0.14 3.04 -14.88
CA MET A 115 -0.10 3.87 -13.69
C MET A 115 -1.50 3.67 -13.10
N TYR A 116 -2.53 3.61 -13.95
CA TYR A 116 -3.92 3.38 -13.52
C TYR A 116 -4.14 2.00 -12.87
N PRO A 117 -3.75 0.88 -13.50
CA PRO A 117 -3.86 -0.44 -12.86
C PRO A 117 -3.18 -0.47 -11.49
N ARG A 118 -2.03 0.20 -11.36
CA ARG A 118 -1.27 0.26 -10.12
C ARG A 118 -1.97 1.05 -9.03
N LEU A 119 -2.44 2.26 -9.33
CA LEU A 119 -3.14 3.10 -8.36
C LEU A 119 -4.39 2.40 -7.83
N PHE A 120 -5.14 1.77 -8.74
CA PHE A 120 -6.35 1.02 -8.38
C PHE A 120 -6.02 -0.22 -7.54
N ALA A 121 -5.03 -1.01 -7.95
CA ALA A 121 -4.60 -2.20 -7.20
C ALA A 121 -4.20 -1.82 -5.77
N TRP A 122 -3.29 -0.86 -5.60
CA TRP A 122 -2.87 -0.39 -4.27
C TRP A 122 -4.04 0.18 -3.46
N GLY A 123 -4.93 0.94 -4.10
CA GLY A 123 -6.15 1.45 -3.44
C GLY A 123 -7.02 0.35 -2.85
N THR A 124 -7.27 -0.73 -3.62
CA THR A 124 -8.05 -1.88 -3.11
C THR A 124 -7.35 -2.57 -1.93
N PHE A 125 -6.02 -2.69 -1.97
CA PHE A 125 -5.26 -3.29 -0.87
C PHE A 125 -5.22 -2.41 0.37
N PHE A 126 -5.20 -1.08 0.24
CA PHE A 126 -5.33 -0.17 1.39
C PHE A 126 -6.69 -0.33 2.08
N TRP A 127 -7.77 -0.43 1.31
CA TRP A 127 -9.10 -0.70 1.86
C TRP A 127 -9.20 -2.06 2.54
N LEU A 128 -8.67 -3.12 1.91
CA LEU A 128 -8.62 -4.45 2.51
C LEU A 128 -7.79 -4.47 3.81
N ALA A 129 -6.64 -3.81 3.81
CA ALA A 129 -5.80 -3.68 4.99
C ALA A 129 -6.51 -2.91 6.11
N CYS A 130 -7.23 -1.84 5.77
CA CYS A 130 -8.04 -1.08 6.73
C CYS A 130 -9.09 -1.99 7.40
N ILE A 131 -9.81 -2.80 6.62
CA ILE A 131 -10.79 -3.77 7.15
C ILE A 131 -10.11 -4.79 8.09
N LEU A 132 -8.94 -5.31 7.72
CA LEU A 132 -8.20 -6.28 8.54
C LEU A 132 -7.75 -5.68 9.88
N VAL A 133 -7.18 -4.47 9.85
CA VAL A 133 -6.71 -3.79 11.06
C VAL A 133 -7.89 -3.39 11.96
N VAL A 134 -9.01 -2.93 11.39
CA VAL A 134 -10.23 -2.67 12.16
C VAL A 134 -10.76 -3.95 12.82
N ARG A 135 -10.77 -5.07 12.09
CA ARG A 135 -11.16 -6.38 12.65
C ARG A 135 -10.23 -6.79 13.80
N ASP A 136 -8.92 -6.61 13.66
CA ASP A 136 -7.97 -6.95 14.72
C ASP A 136 -8.13 -6.04 15.96
N TYR A 137 -8.54 -4.78 15.77
CA TYR A 137 -8.92 -3.88 16.87
C TYR A 137 -10.19 -4.36 17.60
N MET A 138 -11.23 -4.78 16.86
CA MET A 138 -12.47 -5.29 17.45
C MET A 138 -12.25 -6.55 18.30
N VAL A 139 -11.25 -7.37 17.95
CA VAL A 139 -10.84 -8.54 18.75
C VAL A 139 -9.87 -8.16 19.89
N ALA A 140 -9.71 -6.87 20.17
CA ALA A 140 -8.83 -6.30 21.19
C ALA A 140 -7.35 -6.70 21.05
N LYS A 141 -6.89 -7.09 19.86
CA LYS A 141 -5.51 -7.53 19.63
C LYS A 141 -4.53 -6.37 19.53
N ILE A 142 -4.99 -5.24 19.01
CA ILE A 142 -4.17 -4.07 18.69
C ILE A 142 -4.72 -2.78 19.31
N PRO A 143 -3.88 -1.74 19.51
CA PRO A 143 -4.33 -0.43 19.96
C PRO A 143 -5.09 0.34 18.88
N LEU A 144 -5.99 1.23 19.31
CA LEU A 144 -6.83 2.06 18.44
C LEU A 144 -6.04 2.98 17.47
N ALA A 145 -4.79 3.31 17.80
CA ALA A 145 -3.98 4.21 16.98
C ALA A 145 -3.70 3.64 15.56
N LEU A 146 -3.54 2.33 15.42
CA LEU A 146 -3.24 1.68 14.14
C LEU A 146 -4.40 1.74 13.13
N PRO A 147 -5.66 1.38 13.46
CA PRO A 147 -6.76 1.52 12.52
C PRO A 147 -7.04 2.99 12.16
N ILE A 148 -6.89 3.94 13.10
CA ILE A 148 -7.11 5.36 12.82
C ILE A 148 -6.08 5.87 11.80
N THR A 149 -4.79 5.60 12.02
CA THR A 149 -3.73 6.07 11.13
C THR A 149 -3.84 5.47 9.72
N LEU A 150 -4.08 4.16 9.62
CA LEU A 150 -4.28 3.51 8.33
C LEU A 150 -5.56 3.97 7.64
N GLY A 151 -6.65 4.18 8.40
CA GLY A 151 -7.91 4.69 7.88
C GLY A 151 -7.78 6.08 7.28
N LEU A 152 -7.18 7.02 8.02
CA LEU A 152 -6.91 8.37 7.52
C LEU A 152 -6.02 8.35 6.27
N PHE A 153 -4.96 7.55 6.28
CA PHE A 153 -4.09 7.40 5.11
C PHE A 153 -4.85 6.84 3.89
N THR A 154 -5.72 5.86 4.10
CA THR A 154 -6.52 5.24 3.02
C THR A 154 -7.50 6.24 2.39
N VAL A 155 -8.11 7.10 3.20
CA VAL A 155 -8.99 8.17 2.72
C VAL A 155 -8.21 9.19 1.91
N ILE A 156 -7.06 9.66 2.42
CA ILE A 156 -6.19 10.59 1.70
C ILE A 156 -5.70 9.99 0.38
N TYR A 157 -5.27 8.72 0.40
CA TYR A 157 -4.82 8.01 -0.79
C TYR A 157 -5.94 7.92 -1.83
N SER A 158 -7.14 7.52 -1.41
CA SER A 158 -8.30 7.41 -2.31
C SER A 158 -8.65 8.78 -2.92
N TYR A 159 -8.65 9.84 -2.12
CA TYR A 159 -8.90 11.20 -2.59
C TYR A 159 -7.89 11.63 -3.68
N GLN A 160 -6.60 11.36 -3.49
CA GLN A 160 -5.57 11.68 -4.48
C GLN A 160 -5.75 10.87 -5.77
N VAL A 161 -6.12 9.59 -5.68
CA VAL A 161 -6.41 8.76 -6.85
C VAL A 161 -7.62 9.29 -7.63
N PHE A 162 -8.68 9.72 -6.95
CA PHE A 162 -9.84 10.30 -7.61
C PHE A 162 -9.53 11.63 -8.30
N ASN A 163 -8.76 12.52 -7.65
CA ASN A 163 -8.33 13.78 -8.26
C ASN A 163 -7.46 13.54 -9.52
N PHE A 164 -6.57 12.54 -9.46
CA PHE A 164 -5.78 12.13 -10.62
C PHE A 164 -6.65 11.60 -11.78
N LEU A 165 -7.70 10.81 -11.48
CA LEU A 165 -8.65 10.33 -12.49
C LEU A 165 -9.46 11.47 -13.12
N GLU A 166 -9.99 12.37 -12.28
CA GLU A 166 -10.80 13.51 -12.75
C GLU A 166 -10.02 14.42 -13.68
N THR A 167 -8.78 14.73 -13.31
CA THR A 167 -7.89 15.57 -14.14
C THR A 167 -7.63 14.95 -15.51
N HIS A 168 -7.37 13.64 -15.58
CA HIS A 168 -7.10 12.99 -16.86
C HIS A 168 -8.35 12.78 -17.72
N ILE A 169 -9.51 12.52 -17.11
CA ILE A 169 -10.79 12.46 -17.82
C ILE A 169 -11.13 13.83 -18.41
N SER A 170 -10.92 14.91 -17.64
CA SER A 170 -11.12 16.29 -18.11
C SER A 170 -10.23 16.62 -19.30
N ASP A 171 -8.94 16.25 -19.22
CA ASP A 171 -8.00 16.43 -20.33
C ASP A 171 -8.46 15.65 -21.57
N MET A 172 -8.84 14.37 -21.43
CA MET A 172 -9.32 13.55 -22.55
C MET A 172 -10.59 14.09 -23.19
N ILE A 173 -11.56 14.55 -22.39
CA ILE A 173 -12.78 15.21 -22.88
C ILE A 173 -12.41 16.50 -23.62
N SER A 174 -11.47 17.30 -23.10
CA SER A 174 -11.01 18.51 -23.78
C SER A 174 -10.35 18.21 -25.12
N TYR A 175 -9.61 17.11 -25.24
CA TYR A 175 -9.05 16.65 -26.53
C TYR A 175 -10.13 16.19 -27.51
N LEU A 176 -11.14 15.44 -27.03
CA LEU A 176 -12.24 14.94 -27.86
C LEU A 176 -13.19 16.05 -28.33
N TYR A 177 -13.41 17.07 -27.50
CA TYR A 177 -14.30 18.20 -27.80
C TYR A 177 -13.56 19.45 -28.31
N GLY A 178 -12.23 19.41 -28.42
CA GLY A 178 -11.38 20.61 -28.49
C GLY A 178 -10.30 20.66 -29.57
N THR A 179 -10.50 20.07 -30.75
CA THR A 179 -10.04 20.70 -32.01
C THR A 179 -11.10 21.68 -32.51
N LYS A 180 -11.36 22.76 -31.75
CA LYS A 180 -11.99 24.00 -32.25
C LYS A 180 -11.91 25.16 -31.24
N ARG A 181 -10.70 25.54 -30.84
CA ARG A 181 -10.42 26.96 -30.54
C ARG A 181 -9.24 27.41 -31.37
N LYS A 182 -9.58 28.00 -32.51
CA LYS A 182 -8.71 28.89 -33.29
C LYS A 182 -8.14 29.93 -32.31
N THR A 183 -6.83 29.96 -32.15
CA THR A 183 -6.11 31.17 -31.78
C THR A 183 -6.00 32.03 -33.04
N THR A 184 -6.92 32.98 -33.18
CA THR A 184 -6.65 34.27 -33.82
C THR A 184 -6.15 35.23 -32.77
#